data_AF-A0A4Y7ZRS4-F1
#
_entry.id   AF-A0A4Y7ZRS4-F1
#
_cell.length_a   1.000
_cell.length_b   1.000
_cell.length_c   1.000
_cell.angle_alpha   90.00
_cell.angle_beta   90.00
_cell.angle_gamma   90.00
#
_symmetry.space_group_name_H-M   'P 1'
#
loop_
_entity.id
_entity.type
_entity.pdbx_description
1 polymer ?
#
loop_
_entity_poly.entity_id
_entity_poly.type
_entity_poly.pdbx_seq_one_letter_code
_entity_poly.pdbx_strand_id
1 'polypeptide(L)'
;MHDSNVSVKWLVYTFLIGLSANACFSILTISLVTFSPFPFFTLFFAVNHFYRLYIHEANNESSIRPAWATFFIGIFSYSAFIGAQHPELGSNFLSVTITLILLIWLTYKLMFGNTTKETETK
;
A
#
# COMPACT_ATOMS: atom_id res chain seq x y z
N MET A 1 -15.15 18.68 16.23
CA MET A 1 -13.70 18.60 15.97
C MET A 1 -13.39 17.14 15.76
N HIS A 2 -13.09 16.73 14.52
CA HIS A 2 -12.73 15.34 14.21
C HIS A 2 -11.21 15.34 14.05
N ASP A 3 -10.51 14.86 15.08
CA ASP A 3 -9.10 14.55 14.98
C ASP A 3 -8.97 13.43 13.96
N SER A 4 -8.72 13.79 12.70
CA SER A 4 -8.61 12.85 11.60
C SER A 4 -7.26 12.14 11.66
N ASN A 5 -7.04 11.38 12.73
CA ASN A 5 -5.86 10.55 12.89
C ASN A 5 -5.96 9.39 11.87
N VAL A 6 -4.94 9.28 11.03
CA VAL A 6 -4.88 8.23 10.00
C VAL A 6 -4.67 6.89 10.69
N SER A 7 -5.57 5.93 10.49
CA SER A 7 -5.50 4.61 11.11
C SER A 7 -4.35 3.81 10.53
N VAL A 8 -3.25 3.67 11.27
CA VAL A 8 -2.06 2.90 10.86
C VAL A 8 -2.42 1.47 10.46
N LYS A 9 -3.44 0.87 11.11
CA LYS A 9 -3.94 -0.47 10.77
C LYS A 9 -4.41 -0.53 9.32
N TRP A 10 -5.15 0.49 8.84
CA TRP A 10 -5.60 0.54 7.45
C TRP A 10 -4.42 0.53 6.50
N LEU A 11 -3.40 1.36 6.77
CA LEU A 11 -2.22 1.50 5.92
C LEU A 11 -1.43 0.20 5.81
N VAL A 12 -1.25 -0.50 6.94
CA VAL A 12 -0.55 -1.78 6.97
C VAL A 12 -1.30 -2.83 6.15
N TYR A 13 -2.62 -2.97 6.37
CA TYR A 13 -3.39 -3.97 5.65
C TYR A 13 -3.49 -3.66 4.15
N THR A 14 -3.72 -2.42 3.74
CA THR A 14 -3.78 -2.08 2.32
C THR A 14 -2.43 -2.25 1.63
N PHE A 15 -1.31 -1.94 2.30
CA PHE A 15 0.02 -2.27 1.81
C PHE A 15 0.20 -3.77 1.59
N LEU A 16 -0.14 -4.60 2.58
CA LEU A 16 -0.04 -6.06 2.46
C LEU A 16 -0.93 -6.62 1.35
N ILE A 17 -2.16 -6.10 1.19
CA ILE A 17 -3.06 -6.49 0.10
C ILE A 17 -2.43 -6.17 -1.25
N GLY A 18 -1.91 -4.96 -1.45
CA GLY A 18 -1.27 -4.57 -2.71
C GLY A 18 -0.03 -5.41 -3.04
N LEU A 19 0.84 -5.61 -2.04
CA LEU A 19 2.06 -6.41 -2.15
C LEU A 19 1.74 -7.87 -2.52
N SER A 20 0.83 -8.50 -1.78
CA SER A 20 0.47 -9.90 -1.97
C SER A 20 -0.34 -10.14 -3.24
N ALA A 21 -1.21 -9.20 -3.65
CA ALA A 21 -1.93 -9.28 -4.91
C ALA A 21 -0.96 -9.28 -6.12
N ASN A 22 0.01 -8.37 -6.12
CA ASN A 22 1.00 -8.32 -7.20
C ASN A 22 1.91 -9.57 -7.19
N ALA A 23 2.24 -10.10 -6.02
CA ALA A 23 2.97 -11.35 -5.89
C ALA A 23 2.19 -12.55 -6.46
N CYS A 24 0.90 -12.68 -6.14
CA CYS A 24 0.04 -13.72 -6.70
C CYS A 24 -0.01 -13.61 -8.24
N PHE A 25 -0.22 -12.40 -8.76
CA PHE A 25 -0.26 -12.18 -10.21
C PHE A 25 1.06 -12.54 -10.88
N SER A 26 2.19 -12.13 -10.28
CA SER A 26 3.53 -12.41 -10.81
C SER A 26 3.83 -13.91 -10.82
N ILE A 27 3.47 -14.64 -9.75
CA ILE A 27 3.63 -16.11 -9.69
C ILE A 27 2.84 -16.82 -10.80
N LEU A 28 1.67 -16.29 -11.16
CA LEU A 28 0.81 -16.90 -12.18
C LEU A 28 1.21 -16.53 -13.62
N THR A 29 1.96 -15.44 -13.81
CA THR A 29 2.21 -14.88 -15.16
C THR A 29 3.68 -14.89 -15.57
N ILE A 30 4.61 -14.88 -14.62
CA ILE A 30 6.06 -14.79 -14.87
C ILE A 30 6.69 -16.13 -14.51
N SER A 31 7.21 -16.84 -15.50
CA SER A 31 7.81 -18.16 -15.33
C SER A 31 9.09 -18.17 -14.47
N LEU A 32 9.76 -17.02 -14.35
CA LEU A 32 10.97 -16.87 -13.53
C LEU A 32 10.67 -16.76 -12.04
N VAL A 33 9.44 -16.37 -11.67
CA VAL A 33 9.04 -16.24 -10.27
C VAL A 33 8.72 -17.64 -9.73
N THR A 34 9.43 -18.04 -8.68
CA THR A 34 9.21 -19.35 -8.05
C THR A 34 7.81 -19.43 -7.45
N PHE A 35 7.11 -20.53 -7.73
CA PHE A 35 5.79 -20.78 -7.16
C PHE A 35 5.84 -20.84 -5.63
N SER A 36 4.93 -20.10 -5.00
CA SER A 36 4.78 -20.08 -3.55
C SER A 36 3.31 -19.89 -3.17
N PRO A 37 2.77 -20.70 -2.24
CA PRO A 37 1.39 -20.54 -1.79
C PRO A 37 1.24 -19.38 -0.78
N PHE A 38 2.34 -18.90 -0.20
CA PHE A 38 2.31 -17.91 0.89
C PHE A 38 1.64 -16.58 0.48
N PRO A 39 1.89 -15.98 -0.70
CA PRO A 39 1.21 -14.75 -1.09
C PRO A 39 -0.32 -14.87 -1.16
N PHE A 40 -0.85 -16.03 -1.55
CA PHE A 40 -2.29 -16.28 -1.62
C PHE A 40 -2.91 -16.31 -0.23
N PHE A 41 -2.28 -17.01 0.73
CA PHE A 41 -2.73 -17.02 2.12
C PHE A 41 -2.63 -15.63 2.76
N THR A 42 -1.51 -14.93 2.53
CA THR A 42 -1.32 -13.55 3.03
C THR A 42 -2.40 -12.62 2.49
N LEU A 43 -2.70 -12.69 1.18
CA LEU A 43 -3.76 -11.90 0.57
C LEU A 43 -5.12 -12.21 1.19
N PHE A 44 -5.46 -13.51 1.32
CA PHE A 44 -6.69 -13.95 1.94
C PHE A 44 -6.85 -13.37 3.36
N PHE A 45 -5.84 -13.55 4.22
CA PHE A 45 -5.91 -13.04 5.59
C PHE A 45 -5.94 -11.51 5.65
N ALA A 46 -5.12 -10.82 4.85
CA ALA A 46 -5.07 -9.36 4.84
C ALA A 46 -6.41 -8.75 4.39
N VAL A 47 -7.03 -9.28 3.32
CA VAL A 47 -8.34 -8.84 2.85
C VAL A 47 -9.43 -9.11 3.90
N ASN A 48 -9.45 -10.30 4.50
CA ASN A 48 -10.44 -10.63 5.53
C ASN A 48 -10.33 -9.72 6.76
N HIS A 49 -9.10 -9.46 7.21
CA HIS A 49 -8.88 -8.61 8.38
C HIS A 49 -9.19 -7.14 8.06
N PHE A 50 -8.81 -6.67 6.87
CA PHE A 50 -9.14 -5.33 6.40
C PHE A 50 -10.65 -5.13 6.23
N TYR A 51 -11.36 -6.13 5.69
CA TYR A 51 -12.81 -6.08 5.56
C TYR A 51 -13.52 -5.96 6.91
N ARG A 52 -13.07 -6.74 7.91
CA ARG A 52 -13.57 -6.61 9.29
C ARG A 52 -13.25 -5.22 9.84
N LEU A 53 -12.02 -4.74 9.67
CA LEU A 53 -11.61 -3.41 10.11
C LEU A 53 -12.45 -2.30 9.48
N TYR A 54 -12.70 -2.39 8.18
CA TYR A 54 -13.52 -1.45 7.40
C TYR A 54 -14.95 -1.36 7.95
N ILE A 55 -15.58 -2.49 8.26
CA ILE A 55 -16.94 -2.52 8.83
C ILE A 55 -16.97 -1.94 10.25
N HIS A 56 -15.99 -2.27 11.09
CA HIS A 56 -15.96 -1.84 12.49
C HIS A 56 -15.58 -0.36 12.64
N GLU A 57 -14.83 0.20 11.69
CA GLU A 57 -14.34 1.57 11.70
C GLU A 57 -15.04 2.44 10.62
N ALA A 58 -16.38 2.44 10.60
CA ALA A 58 -17.19 3.10 9.57
C ALA A 58 -16.96 4.62 9.40
N ASN A 59 -16.33 5.30 10.37
CA ASN A 59 -16.07 6.75 10.35
C ASN A 59 -14.64 7.14 9.93
N ASN A 60 -13.85 6.25 9.33
CA ASN A 60 -12.44 6.49 9.00
C ASN A 60 -12.18 7.07 7.59
N GLU A 61 -12.98 8.06 7.16
CA GLU A 61 -12.84 8.70 5.84
C GLU A 61 -11.44 9.30 5.58
N SER A 62 -10.81 9.83 6.62
CA SER A 62 -9.45 10.41 6.56
C SER A 62 -8.39 9.39 6.15
N SER A 63 -8.61 8.12 6.47
CA SER A 63 -7.70 6.99 6.24
C SER A 63 -7.85 6.39 4.85
N ILE A 64 -8.94 6.67 4.13
CA ILE A 64 -9.20 6.10 2.80
C ILE A 64 -8.13 6.52 1.79
N ARG A 65 -7.81 7.82 1.69
CA ARG A 65 -6.80 8.31 0.72
C ARG A 65 -5.40 7.74 0.99
N PRO A 66 -4.86 7.76 2.23
CA PRO A 66 -3.58 7.09 2.55
C PRO A 66 -3.61 5.57 2.35
N ALA A 67 -4.76 4.92 2.61
CA ALA A 67 -4.93 3.48 2.40
C ALA A 67 -4.80 3.10 0.92
N TRP A 68 -5.39 3.87 0.00
CA TRP A 68 -5.17 3.69 -1.44
C TRP A 68 -3.71 3.92 -1.85
N ALA A 69 -3.06 4.96 -1.32
CA ALA A 69 -1.64 5.20 -1.62
C ALA A 69 -0.77 4.02 -1.17
N THR A 70 -0.99 3.49 0.04
CA THR A 70 -0.27 2.33 0.57
C THR A 70 -0.53 1.04 -0.21
N PHE A 71 -1.75 0.84 -0.70
CA PHE A 71 -2.06 -0.26 -1.63
C PHE A 71 -1.19 -0.20 -2.89
N PHE A 72 -1.13 0.97 -3.55
CA PHE A 72 -0.28 1.12 -4.74
C PHE A 72 1.20 1.02 -4.41
N ILE A 73 1.66 1.58 -3.29
CA ILE A 73 3.03 1.38 -2.79
C ILE A 73 3.33 -0.12 -2.69
N GLY A 74 2.43 -0.93 -2.13
CA GLY A 74 2.58 -2.39 -2.06
C GLY A 74 2.76 -3.04 -3.43
N ILE A 75 1.89 -2.72 -4.39
CA ILE A 75 1.98 -3.24 -5.76
C ILE A 75 3.34 -2.89 -6.38
N PHE A 76 3.67 -1.60 -6.44
CA PHE A 76 4.88 -1.15 -7.14
C PHE A 76 6.16 -1.57 -6.40
N SER A 77 6.13 -1.72 -5.07
CA SER A 77 7.26 -2.26 -4.31
C SER A 77 7.57 -3.70 -4.72
N TYR A 78 6.57 -4.56 -4.87
CA TYR A 78 6.80 -5.93 -5.32
C TYR A 78 7.29 -5.97 -6.78
N SER A 79 6.73 -5.13 -7.67
CA SER A 79 7.22 -5.02 -9.05
C SER A 79 8.67 -4.55 -9.12
N ALA A 80 9.04 -3.57 -8.28
CA ALA A 80 10.41 -3.08 -8.17
C ALA A 80 11.37 -4.16 -7.66
N PHE A 81 10.94 -4.92 -6.66
CA PHE A 81 11.68 -6.04 -6.09
C PHE A 81 11.93 -7.15 -7.13
N ILE A 82 10.88 -7.59 -7.84
CA ILE A 82 11.02 -8.62 -8.88
C ILE A 82 11.93 -8.15 -10.00
N GLY A 83 11.78 -6.91 -10.48
CA GLY A 83 12.67 -6.38 -11.52
C GLY A 83 14.12 -6.19 -11.06
N ALA A 84 14.38 -6.05 -9.76
CA ALA A 84 15.74 -6.05 -9.21
C ALA A 84 16.34 -7.46 -9.13
N GLN A 85 15.52 -8.46 -8.79
CA GLN A 85 15.92 -9.87 -8.70
C GLN A 85 16.11 -10.52 -10.07
N HIS A 86 15.33 -10.08 -11.06
CA HIS A 86 15.30 -10.62 -12.42
C HIS A 86 15.50 -9.49 -13.44
N PRO A 87 16.73 -8.99 -13.64
CA PRO A 87 17.03 -7.91 -14.60
C PRO A 87 16.58 -8.21 -16.05
N GLU A 88 16.45 -9.49 -16.39
CA GLU A 88 15.93 -9.99 -17.66
C GLU A 88 14.47 -9.58 -17.95
N LEU A 89 13.69 -9.21 -16.92
CA LEU A 89 12.33 -8.68 -17.07
C LEU A 89 12.31 -7.22 -17.53
N GLY A 90 13.47 -6.57 -17.63
CA GLY A 90 13.62 -5.19 -18.03
C GLY A 90 13.72 -4.22 -16.85
N SER A 91 13.65 -2.92 -17.16
CA SER A 91 13.89 -1.87 -16.18
C SER A 91 12.79 -1.79 -15.11
N ASN A 92 13.21 -1.78 -13.84
CA ASN A 92 12.34 -1.51 -12.70
C ASN A 92 12.20 -0.01 -12.35
N PHE A 93 12.79 0.88 -13.17
CA PHE A 93 12.85 2.33 -12.91
C PHE A 93 11.47 2.95 -12.66
N LEU A 94 10.48 2.58 -13.48
CA LEU A 94 9.12 3.10 -13.34
C LEU A 94 8.50 2.69 -12.00
N SER A 95 8.61 1.39 -11.64
CA SER A 95 8.09 0.86 -10.38
C SER A 95 8.73 1.56 -9.17
N VAL A 96 10.05 1.75 -9.20
CA VAL A 96 10.79 2.45 -8.13
C VAL A 96 10.36 3.92 -8.05
N THR A 97 10.25 4.60 -9.19
CA THR A 97 9.88 6.03 -9.25
C THR A 97 8.49 6.26 -8.68
N ILE A 98 7.49 5.47 -9.09
CA ILE A 98 6.12 5.60 -8.57
C ILE A 98 6.09 5.29 -7.07
N THR A 99 6.78 4.23 -6.63
CA THR A 99 6.87 3.89 -5.20
C THR A 99 7.44 5.05 -4.40
N LEU A 100 8.52 5.67 -4.87
CA LEU A 100 9.17 6.78 -4.18
C LEU A 100 8.28 8.03 -4.11
N ILE A 101 7.62 8.40 -5.20
CA ILE A 101 6.70 9.56 -5.23
C ILE A 101 5.55 9.34 -4.24
N LEU A 102 4.95 8.16 -4.23
CA LEU A 102 3.86 7.83 -3.31
C LEU A 102 4.33 7.79 -1.86
N LEU A 103 5.53 7.27 -1.59
CA LEU A 103 6.11 7.20 -0.25
C LEU A 103 6.44 8.58 0.31
N ILE A 104 7.01 9.47 -0.52
CA ILE A 104 7.26 10.88 -0.17
C ILE A 104 5.94 11.57 0.15
N TRP A 105 4.93 11.43 -0.73
CA TRP A 105 3.62 12.04 -0.51
C TRP A 105 2.93 11.53 0.76
N LEU A 106 2.96 10.20 0.99
CA LEU A 106 2.39 9.59 2.18
C LEU A 106 3.09 10.10 3.45
N THR A 107 4.42 10.14 3.45
CA THR A 107 5.23 10.62 4.57
C THR A 107 4.94 12.09 4.85
N TYR A 108 4.89 12.93 3.82
CA TYR A 108 4.53 14.34 3.94
C TYR A 108 3.13 14.51 4.54
N LYS A 109 2.15 13.74 4.05
CA LYS A 109 0.78 13.78 4.56
C LYS A 109 0.69 13.35 6.03
N LEU A 110 1.43 12.32 6.44
CA LEU A 110 1.44 11.84 7.83
C LEU A 110 2.14 12.80 8.79
N MET A 111 3.19 13.52 8.33
CA MET A 111 3.89 14.51 9.16
C MET A 111 3.17 15.86 9.24
N PHE A 112 2.69 16.39 8.11
CA PHE A 112 2.21 17.78 8.00
C PHE A 112 0.70 17.90 7.82
N GLY A 113 -0.01 16.81 7.55
CA GLY A 113 -1.47 16.82 7.38
C GLY A 113 -2.25 17.18 8.64
N ASN A 114 -1.57 17.30 9.79
CA ASN A 114 -2.15 17.60 11.09
C ASN A 114 -2.09 19.12 11.40
N THR A 115 -1.27 19.89 10.66
CA THR A 115 -0.89 21.27 11.03
C THR A 115 -1.70 22.35 10.30
N THR A 116 -2.40 22.02 9.22
CA THR A 116 -3.07 23.02 8.36
C THR A 116 -4.37 23.59 8.95
N LYS A 117 -4.86 23.06 10.08
CA LYS A 117 -6.15 23.46 10.65
C LYS A 117 -6.07 24.68 11.59
N GLU A 118 -4.88 25.13 11.98
CA GLU A 118 -4.73 26.28 12.91
C GLU A 118 -4.61 27.65 12.21
N THR A 119 -4.29 27.68 10.91
CA THR A 119 -4.01 28.94 10.18
C THR A 119 -5.23 29.62 9.55
N GLU A 120 -6.41 29.01 9.56
CA GLU A 120 -7.64 29.60 8.98
C GLU A 120 -8.62 30.16 10.04
N THR A 121 -8.26 30.11 11.33
CA THR A 121 -9.05 30.69 12.44
C THR A 121 -8.31 31.81 13.17
N LYS A 122 -7.69 32.73 12.41
CA LYS A 122 -7.24 34.02 12.94
C LYS A 122 -7.85 35.17 12.17
#